data_AF-A0A925SBZ5-F1
#
_entry.id   AF-A0A925SBZ5-F1
#
_cell.length_a   1.000
_cell.length_b   1.000
_cell.length_c   1.000
_cell.angle_alpha   90.00
_cell.angle_beta   90.00
_cell.angle_gamma   90.00
#
_symmetry.space_group_name_H-M   'P 1'
#
loop_
_entity.id
_entity.type
_entity.pdbx_description
1 polymer ?
#
loop_
_entity_poly.entity_id
_entity_poly.type
_entity_poly.pdbx_seq_one_letter_code
_entity_poly.pdbx_strand_id
1 'polypeptide(L)'
;MPIHKDIRAYNASQSAGDKRICDALAKAIDQHLPRAENKIWHRHPVWFWEGNPIVGYSKLQDCIRLLFWSGQSFDEPGLETEGSFKAAEARYTSDDQIAAKDL
;
A
#
# COMPACT_ATOMS: atom_id res chain seq x y z
N MET A 1 -1.60 -7.81 13.75
CA MET A 1 -3.07 -7.90 13.97
C MET A 1 -3.70 -8.32 12.66
N PRO A 2 -4.88 -8.98 12.60
CA PRO A 2 -5.50 -9.23 11.30
C PRO A 2 -5.85 -7.89 10.61
N ILE A 3 -5.71 -7.83 9.28
CA ILE A 3 -6.14 -6.69 8.45
C ILE A 3 -7.55 -6.22 8.86
N HIS A 4 -7.79 -4.91 8.95
CA HIS A 4 -9.06 -4.36 9.40
C HIS A 4 -10.19 -4.68 8.41
N LYS A 5 -11.42 -4.86 8.93
CA LYS A 5 -12.60 -5.19 8.11
C LYS A 5 -12.90 -4.12 7.06
N ASP A 6 -12.65 -2.85 7.38
CA ASP A 6 -12.91 -1.74 6.45
C ASP A 6 -11.90 -1.72 5.30
N ILE A 7 -10.67 -2.20 5.52
CA ILE A 7 -9.68 -2.39 4.46
C ILE A 7 -10.13 -3.53 3.53
N ARG A 8 -10.61 -4.64 4.09
CA ARG A 8 -11.20 -5.72 3.27
C ARG A 8 -12.40 -5.23 2.45
N ALA A 9 -13.26 -4.39 3.05
CA ALA A 9 -14.39 -3.80 2.35
C ALA A 9 -13.95 -2.83 1.24
N TYR A 10 -12.90 -2.03 1.48
CA TYR A 10 -12.28 -1.19 0.45
C TYR A 10 -11.73 -2.01 -0.71
N ASN A 11 -10.99 -3.09 -0.43
CA ASN A 11 -10.44 -3.95 -1.48
C ASN A 11 -11.58 -4.59 -2.30
N ALA A 12 -12.63 -5.06 -1.63
CA ALA A 12 -13.78 -5.69 -2.26
C ALA A 12 -14.61 -4.74 -3.14
N SER A 13 -14.55 -3.42 -2.91
CA SER A 13 -15.26 -2.43 -3.73
C SER A 13 -14.51 -2.01 -4.99
N GLN A 14 -13.27 -2.45 -5.17
CA GLN A 14 -12.48 -2.17 -6.37
C GLN A 14 -12.89 -3.08 -7.55
N SER A 15 -12.44 -2.73 -8.76
CA SER A 15 -12.57 -3.61 -9.92
C SER A 15 -11.88 -4.95 -9.68
N ALA A 16 -12.23 -6.00 -10.43
CA ALA A 16 -11.66 -7.33 -10.21
C ALA A 16 -10.12 -7.36 -10.30
N GLY A 17 -9.53 -6.58 -11.22
CA GLY A 17 -8.07 -6.45 -11.35
C GLY A 17 -7.46 -5.66 -10.20
N ASP A 18 -8.02 -4.47 -9.91
CA ASP A 18 -7.55 -3.62 -8.80
C ASP A 18 -7.67 -4.33 -7.44
N LYS A 19 -8.72 -5.13 -7.23
CA LYS A 19 -8.92 -5.91 -6.01
C LYS A 19 -7.78 -6.89 -5.80
N ARG A 20 -7.31 -7.58 -6.85
CA ARG A 20 -6.18 -8.53 -6.74
C ARG A 20 -4.91 -7.81 -6.28
N ILE A 21 -4.64 -6.63 -6.86
CA ILE A 21 -3.52 -5.77 -6.46
C ILE A 21 -3.68 -5.35 -4.99
N CYS A 22 -4.83 -4.81 -4.61
CA CYS A 22 -5.10 -4.37 -3.24
C CYS A 22 -4.98 -5.51 -2.22
N ASP A 23 -5.45 -6.71 -2.55
CA ASP A 23 -5.35 -7.89 -1.67
C ASP A 23 -3.89 -8.36 -1.53
N ALA A 24 -3.12 -8.37 -2.63
CA ALA A 24 -1.70 -8.70 -2.60
C ALA A 24 -0.91 -7.70 -1.75
N LEU A 25 -1.11 -6.39 -1.97
CA LEU A 25 -0.45 -5.33 -1.20
C LEU A 25 -0.82 -5.41 0.28
N ALA A 26 -2.11 -5.54 0.61
CA ALA A 26 -2.53 -5.63 2.01
C ALA A 26 -1.87 -6.81 2.74
N LYS A 27 -1.79 -7.96 2.07
CA LYS A 27 -1.15 -9.16 2.63
C LYS A 27 0.36 -8.94 2.83
N ALA A 28 1.04 -8.38 1.84
CA ALA A 28 2.47 -8.09 1.89
C ALA A 28 2.82 -7.17 3.06
N ILE A 29 2.10 -6.05 3.14
CA ILE A 29 2.31 -5.02 4.15
C ILE A 29 2.08 -5.61 5.55
N ASP A 30 0.99 -6.35 5.75
CA ASP A 30 0.65 -6.94 7.05
C ASP A 30 1.65 -8.04 7.47
N GLN A 31 2.20 -8.78 6.51
CA GLN A 31 3.23 -9.80 6.73
C GLN A 31 4.56 -9.18 7.20
N HIS A 32 5.00 -8.09 6.58
CA HIS A 32 6.27 -7.42 6.91
C HIS A 32 6.16 -6.44 8.08
N LEU A 33 4.95 -5.99 8.43
CA LEU A 33 4.69 -5.06 9.52
C LEU A 33 3.70 -5.65 10.54
N PRO A 34 4.01 -6.79 11.18
CA PRO A 34 3.06 -7.52 12.02
C PRO A 34 2.57 -6.75 13.26
N ARG A 35 3.32 -5.72 13.66
CA ARG A 35 3.02 -4.83 14.80
C ARG A 35 2.42 -3.49 14.40
N ALA A 36 2.29 -3.19 13.11
CA ALA A 36 1.67 -1.97 12.67
C ALA A 36 0.15 -2.03 12.87
N GLU A 37 -0.43 -0.89 13.25
CA GLU A 37 -1.88 -0.70 13.25
C GLU A 37 -2.35 -0.38 11.84
N ASN A 38 -3.48 -0.92 11.39
CA ASN A 38 -4.01 -0.64 10.06
C ASN A 38 -5.46 -0.15 10.12
N LYS A 39 -5.77 0.87 9.32
CA LYS A 39 -7.11 1.48 9.23
C LYS A 39 -7.32 2.17 7.88
N ILE A 40 -8.57 2.51 7.60
CA ILE A 40 -8.88 3.47 6.54
C ILE A 40 -8.56 4.88 7.06
N TRP A 41 -7.64 5.56 6.39
CA TRP A 41 -7.24 6.94 6.70
C TRP A 41 -7.25 7.76 5.41
N HIS A 42 -7.87 8.95 5.44
CA HIS A 42 -8.15 9.75 4.25
C HIS A 42 -8.73 8.94 3.08
N ARG A 43 -9.66 8.01 3.39
CA ARG A 43 -10.38 7.11 2.46
C ARG A 43 -9.55 5.97 1.85
N HIS A 44 -8.34 5.72 2.32
CA HIS A 44 -7.46 4.69 1.79
C HIS A 44 -6.89 3.79 2.90
N PRO A 45 -6.58 2.51 2.61
CA PRO A 45 -5.87 1.64 3.53
C PRO A 45 -4.47 2.16 3.87
N VAL A 46 -4.18 2.30 5.17
CA VAL A 46 -2.87 2.77 5.68
C VAL A 46 -2.46 1.98 6.92
N TRP A 47 -1.17 1.68 7.00
CA TRP A 47 -0.49 1.07 8.13
C TRP A 47 0.33 2.13 8.88
N PHE A 48 0.27 2.04 10.20
CA PHE A 48 0.84 2.98 11.14
C PHE A 48 1.82 2.26 12.08
N TRP A 49 2.99 2.85 12.28
CA TRP A 49 3.94 2.44 13.31
C TRP A 49 3.92 3.46 14.45
N GLU A 50 3.51 3.03 15.64
CA GLU A 50 3.41 3.88 16.83
C GLU A 50 2.65 5.21 16.55
N GLY A 51 1.55 5.10 15.80
CA GLY A 51 0.69 6.24 15.42
C GLY A 51 1.15 7.05 14.20
N ASN A 52 2.32 6.78 13.62
CA ASN A 52 2.82 7.46 12.42
C ASN A 52 2.50 6.65 11.15
N PRO A 53 1.93 7.26 10.09
CA PRO A 53 1.70 6.55 8.85
C PRO A 53 3.03 6.18 8.20
N ILE A 54 3.17 4.94 7.75
CA ILE A 54 4.41 4.43 7.14
C ILE A 54 4.19 3.93 5.72
N VAL A 55 3.11 3.21 5.45
CA VAL A 55 2.79 2.70 4.12
C VAL A 55 1.30 2.53 3.93
N GLY A 56 0.82 2.70 2.70
CA GLY A 56 -0.58 2.56 2.34
C GLY A 56 -0.76 2.51 0.84
N TYR A 57 -1.97 2.21 0.39
CA TYR A 57 -2.26 2.16 -1.04
C TYR A 57 -3.62 2.78 -1.37
N SER A 58 -3.75 3.29 -2.59
CA SER A 58 -4.91 4.04 -3.03
C SER A 58 -5.21 3.82 -4.51
N LYS A 59 -6.50 3.73 -4.87
CA LYS A 59 -6.93 3.75 -6.27
C LYS A 59 -6.78 5.14 -6.88
N LEU A 60 -6.01 5.23 -7.95
CA LEU A 60 -5.97 6.36 -8.89
C LEU A 60 -6.80 6.01 -10.13
N GLN A 61 -6.96 6.96 -11.06
CA GLN A 61 -7.78 6.78 -12.27
C GLN A 61 -7.41 5.49 -13.03
N ASP A 62 -6.11 5.26 -13.25
CA ASP A 62 -5.65 4.16 -14.12
C ASP A 62 -4.86 3.06 -13.40
N CYS A 63 -4.57 3.22 -12.11
CA CYS A 63 -3.70 2.29 -11.35
C CYS A 63 -4.01 2.26 -9.85
N ILE A 64 -3.47 1.28 -9.15
CA ILE A 64 -3.29 1.30 -7.70
C ILE A 64 -1.91 1.87 -7.40
N ARG A 65 -1.88 2.91 -6.58
CA ARG A 65 -0.65 3.47 -6.04
C ARG A 65 -0.36 2.88 -4.67
N LEU A 66 0.84 2.33 -4.48
CA LEU A 66 1.47 2.08 -3.19
C LEU A 66 2.30 3.30 -2.81
N LEU A 67 2.18 3.78 -1.57
CA LEU A 67 2.88 4.96 -1.07
C LEU A 67 3.55 4.64 0.25
N PHE A 68 4.83 4.99 0.36
CA PHE A 68 5.61 4.94 1.58
C PHE A 68 5.87 6.36 2.10
N TRP A 69 5.39 6.66 3.30
CA TRP A 69 5.72 7.89 4.01
C TRP A 69 7.15 7.77 4.54
N SER A 70 7.99 8.78 4.27
CA SER A 70 9.46 8.73 4.45
C SER A 70 10.23 7.82 3.49
N GLY A 71 9.60 7.38 2.40
CA GLY A 71 10.19 6.49 1.40
C GLY A 71 11.42 7.01 0.63
N GLN A 72 11.72 8.32 0.64
CA GLN A 72 12.96 8.85 0.02
C GLN A 72 14.24 8.43 0.76
N SER A 73 14.12 7.79 1.92
CA SER A 73 15.27 7.20 2.62
C SER A 73 15.52 5.74 2.19
N PHE A 74 14.63 5.15 1.38
CA PHE A 74 14.80 3.81 0.85
C PHE A 74 15.61 3.85 -0.44
N ASP A 75 16.67 3.04 -0.51
CA ASP A 75 17.51 2.85 -1.70
C ASP A 75 17.03 1.61 -2.48
N GLU A 76 15.73 1.57 -2.79
CA GLU A 76 15.09 0.40 -3.40
C GLU A 76 14.76 0.66 -4.89
N PRO A 77 15.27 -0.15 -5.82
CA PRO A 77 14.97 0.00 -7.24
C PRO A 77 13.47 -0.18 -7.53
N GLY A 78 12.83 0.83 -8.16
CA GLY A 78 11.42 0.79 -8.55
C GLY A 78 10.49 1.67 -7.71
N LEU A 79 11.02 2.29 -6.65
CA LEU A 79 10.34 3.34 -5.90
C LEU A 79 10.66 4.71 -6.51
N GLU A 80 9.64 5.39 -7.03
CA GLU A 80 9.78 6.76 -7.53
C GLU A 80 9.57 7.75 -6.39
N THR A 81 10.36 8.83 -6.35
CA THR A 81 10.21 9.85 -5.32
C THR A 81 8.94 10.66 -5.57
N GLU A 82 8.09 10.81 -4.55
CA GLU A 82 6.86 11.58 -4.63
C GLU A 82 6.88 12.79 -3.68
N GLY A 83 6.67 13.98 -4.26
CA GLY A 83 6.40 15.21 -3.55
C GLY A 83 7.53 15.72 -2.63
N SER A 84 7.16 16.69 -1.79
CA SER A 84 8.08 17.37 -0.84
C SER A 84 8.18 16.66 0.51
N PHE A 85 7.36 15.65 0.76
CA PHE A 85 7.22 14.97 2.06
C PHE A 85 8.12 13.75 2.24
N LYS A 86 9.19 13.66 1.45
CA LYS A 86 10.10 12.51 1.46
C LYS A 86 9.40 11.18 1.19
N ALA A 87 8.30 11.17 0.43
CA ALA A 87 7.57 9.93 0.13
C ALA A 87 8.16 9.24 -1.11
N ALA A 88 7.92 7.94 -1.20
CA ALA A 88 8.19 7.19 -2.42
C ALA A 88 6.97 6.35 -2.79
N GLU A 89 6.68 6.25 -4.07
CA GLU A 89 5.52 5.55 -4.60
C GLU A 89 5.89 4.49 -5.63
N ALA A 90 5.04 3.48 -5.72
CA ALA A 90 5.03 2.51 -6.81
C ALA A 90 3.60 2.44 -7.36
N ARG A 91 3.47 2.23 -8.67
CA ARG A 91 2.17 2.19 -9.35
C ARG A 91 1.99 0.84 -10.03
N TYR A 92 0.83 0.23 -9.80
CA TYR A 92 0.48 -1.08 -10.33
C TYR A 92 -0.80 -1.00 -11.15
N THR A 93 -0.76 -1.52 -12.37
CA THR A 93 -1.91 -1.69 -13.26
C THR A 93 -2.34 -3.16 -13.39
N SER A 94 -1.46 -4.10 -13.02
CA SER A 94 -1.77 -5.54 -12.89
C SER A 94 -1.11 -6.13 -11.65
N ASP A 95 -1.68 -7.21 -11.10
CA ASP A 95 -1.07 -7.94 -9.99
C ASP A 95 0.26 -8.63 -10.38
N ASP A 96 0.46 -8.95 -11.67
CA ASP A 96 1.70 -9.51 -12.19
C ASP A 96 2.91 -8.57 -12.08
N GLN A 97 2.67 -7.27 -11.90
CA GLN A 97 3.73 -6.27 -11.73
C GLN A 97 4.28 -6.25 -10.30
N ILE A 98 3.61 -6.91 -9.36
CA ILE A 98 4.10 -7.07 -7.99
C ILE A 98 5.09 -8.25 -8.02
N ALA A 99 6.39 -7.97 -8.11
CA ALA A 99 7.37 -9.04 -8.17
C ALA A 99 7.38 -9.80 -6.83
N ALA A 100 7.41 -11.14 -6.89
CA ALA A 100 7.39 -11.99 -5.68
C ALA A 100 8.60 -11.76 -4.75
N LYS A 101 9.70 -11.22 -5.27
CA LYS A 101 10.88 -10.82 -4.51
C LYS A 101 10.69 -9.52 -3.72
N ASP A 102 9.67 -8.73 -4.08
CA ASP A 102 9.33 -7.44 -3.46
C ASP A 102 8.17 -7.62 -2.44
N LEU A 103 7.74 -8.87 -2.20
CA LEU A 103 6.64 -9.29 -1.32
C LEU A 103 7.10 -10.02 -0.06
#